data_AF-A0A5R8ZQ93-F1
#
_entry.id   AF-A0A5R8ZQ93-F1
#
_cell.length_a   1.000
_cell.length_b   1.000
_cell.length_c   1.000
_cell.angle_alpha   90.00
_cell.angle_beta   90.00
_cell.angle_gamma   90.00
#
_symmetry.space_group_name_H-M   'P 1'
#
loop_
_entity.id
_entity.type
_entity.pdbx_description
1 polymer ?
#
loop_
_entity_poly.entity_id
_entity_poly.type
_entity_poly.pdbx_seq_one_letter_code
_entity_poly.pdbx_strand_id
1 'polypeptide(L)'
;MSDPIEQEIQAKGLTAPRITPSDIEATIVSERYFTAGEGATFHAGPIPDELHLLTFCVLVLRNGFTITGESACASPDNFDADIGRKIARQNALQKIWQLEGYLLRERLHNEPGVASAVALLRASAECCDTNAAARADSDQAGQDLANAASYRLAASLLKA
;
A
#
# COMPACT_ATOMS: atom_id res chain seq x y z
N MET A 1 -18.14 -8.84 12.34
CA MET A 1 -17.82 -10.08 13.07
C MET A 1 -16.31 -10.23 13.08
N SER A 2 -15.70 -10.43 14.23
CA SER A 2 -14.25 -10.61 14.37
C SER A 2 -13.81 -11.92 13.71
N ASP A 3 -12.74 -11.85 12.91
CA ASP A 3 -12.14 -13.00 12.21
C ASP A 3 -11.65 -14.05 13.22
N PRO A 4 -12.07 -15.33 13.14
CA PRO A 4 -11.64 -16.40 14.05
C PRO A 4 -10.12 -16.52 14.15
N ILE A 5 -9.38 -16.29 13.06
CA ILE A 5 -7.92 -16.37 13.05
C ILE A 5 -7.32 -15.21 13.85
N GLU A 6 -7.86 -13.99 13.68
CA GLU A 6 -7.39 -12.83 14.44
C GLU A 6 -7.67 -12.98 15.94
N GLN A 7 -8.81 -13.58 16.31
CA GLN A 7 -9.09 -13.90 17.72
C GLN A 7 -8.06 -14.87 18.30
N GLU A 8 -7.66 -15.90 17.56
CA GLU A 8 -6.64 -16.85 17.99
C GLU A 8 -5.26 -16.19 18.15
N ILE A 9 -4.89 -15.32 17.21
CA ILE A 9 -3.63 -14.54 17.25
C ILE A 9 -3.59 -13.67 18.52
N GLN A 10 -4.69 -12.98 18.81
CA GLN A 10 -4.82 -12.14 20.00
C GLN A 10 -4.79 -12.97 21.29
N ALA A 11 -5.49 -14.10 21.33
CA ALA A 11 -5.48 -15.02 22.46
C ALA A 11 -4.08 -15.58 22.75
N LYS A 12 -3.24 -15.73 21.71
CA LYS A 12 -1.83 -16.12 21.82
C LYS A 12 -0.89 -14.97 22.21
N GLY A 13 -1.39 -13.74 22.40
CA GLY A 13 -0.59 -12.59 22.80
C GLY A 13 0.38 -12.09 21.73
N LEU A 14 0.14 -12.41 20.45
CA LEU A 14 1.00 -12.00 19.35
C LEU A 14 0.69 -10.55 18.98
N THR A 15 1.52 -9.59 19.40
CA THR A 15 1.24 -8.14 19.25
C THR A 15 2.05 -7.44 18.16
N ALA A 16 2.89 -8.18 17.42
CA ALA A 16 3.66 -7.61 16.31
C ALA A 16 2.75 -6.99 15.23
N PRO A 17 3.19 -5.90 14.55
CA PRO A 17 2.43 -5.30 13.46
C PRO A 17 2.07 -6.32 12.38
N ARG A 18 0.85 -6.24 11.85
CA ARG A 18 0.35 -7.11 10.79
C ARG A 18 -0.66 -6.38 9.93
N ILE A 19 -0.89 -6.91 8.74
CA ILE A 19 -1.94 -6.47 7.83
C ILE A 19 -3.22 -7.25 8.15
N THR A 20 -4.34 -6.55 8.26
CA THR A 20 -5.65 -7.13 8.49
C THR A 20 -6.47 -7.18 7.20
N PRO A 21 -7.54 -8.00 7.12
CA PRO A 21 -8.46 -7.97 5.98
C PRO A 21 -9.05 -6.57 5.73
N SER A 22 -9.32 -5.80 6.78
CA SER A 22 -9.81 -4.43 6.64
C SER A 22 -8.78 -3.49 6.02
N ASP A 23 -7.50 -3.69 6.28
CA ASP A 23 -6.44 -2.89 5.68
C ASP A 23 -6.37 -3.15 4.17
N ILE A 24 -6.44 -4.43 3.77
CA ILE A 24 -6.48 -4.84 2.36
C ILE A 24 -7.67 -4.20 1.65
N GLU A 25 -8.88 -4.33 2.20
CA GLU A 25 -10.08 -3.74 1.58
C GLU A 25 -9.97 -2.21 1.48
N ALA A 26 -9.42 -1.55 2.50
CA ALA A 26 -9.25 -0.11 2.48
C ALA A 26 -8.28 0.35 1.38
N THR A 27 -7.31 -0.49 0.94
CA THR A 27 -6.40 -0.13 -0.15
C THR A 27 -7.08 0.03 -1.51
N ILE A 28 -8.27 -0.56 -1.70
CA ILE A 28 -8.96 -0.59 -2.97
C ILE A 28 -9.83 0.65 -3.12
N VAL A 29 -9.68 1.37 -4.24
CA VAL A 29 -10.46 2.57 -4.58
C VAL A 29 -11.53 2.27 -5.63
N SER A 30 -11.29 1.33 -6.53
CA SER A 30 -12.27 0.93 -7.54
C SER A 30 -12.07 -0.51 -7.99
N GLU A 31 -13.15 -1.17 -8.36
CA GLU A 31 -13.14 -2.51 -8.96
C GLU A 31 -13.92 -2.54 -10.28
N ARG A 32 -13.40 -3.28 -11.26
CA ARG A 32 -14.05 -3.51 -12.56
C ARG A 32 -13.94 -4.98 -12.93
N TYR A 33 -15.02 -5.52 -13.50
CA TYR A 33 -15.08 -6.89 -14.01
C TYR A 33 -15.36 -6.90 -15.50
N PHE A 34 -14.74 -7.83 -16.21
CA PHE A 34 -15.03 -8.14 -17.60
C PHE A 34 -14.47 -9.53 -17.94
N THR A 35 -15.02 -10.17 -18.97
CA THR A 35 -14.45 -11.39 -19.56
C THR A 35 -13.39 -11.04 -20.59
N ALA A 36 -12.44 -11.95 -20.85
CA ALA A 36 -11.44 -11.74 -21.89
C ALA A 36 -12.10 -11.48 -23.26
N GLY A 37 -13.24 -12.12 -23.54
CA GLY A 37 -14.03 -11.88 -24.75
C GLY A 37 -14.59 -10.45 -24.82
N GLU A 38 -15.13 -9.91 -23.73
CA GLU A 38 -15.57 -8.50 -23.68
C GLU A 38 -14.41 -7.53 -23.91
N GLY A 39 -13.23 -7.83 -23.34
CA GLY A 39 -12.01 -7.05 -23.58
C GLY A 39 -11.50 -7.13 -25.02
N ALA A 40 -11.74 -8.27 -25.69
CA ALA A 40 -11.31 -8.52 -27.06
C ALA A 40 -12.20 -7.86 -28.13
N THR A 41 -13.36 -7.30 -27.77
CA THR A 41 -14.37 -6.75 -28.70
C THR A 41 -13.82 -5.76 -29.74
N PHE A 42 -12.75 -5.02 -29.41
CA PHE A 42 -12.16 -4.01 -30.29
C PHE A 42 -10.95 -4.52 -31.11
N HIS A 43 -10.61 -5.81 -30.99
CA HIS A 43 -9.52 -6.42 -31.76
C HIS A 43 -10.04 -6.95 -33.11
N ALA A 44 -9.21 -6.84 -34.16
CA ALA A 44 -9.54 -7.37 -35.47
C ALA A 44 -9.43 -8.91 -35.48
N GLY A 45 -10.52 -9.59 -35.80
CA GLY A 45 -10.57 -11.05 -35.95
C GLY A 45 -11.74 -11.69 -35.20
N PRO A 46 -12.00 -12.99 -35.42
CA PRO A 46 -12.95 -13.74 -34.62
C PRO A 46 -12.47 -13.86 -33.16
N ILE A 47 -13.38 -13.67 -32.21
CA ILE A 47 -13.11 -13.87 -30.78
C ILE A 47 -13.39 -15.34 -30.45
N PRO A 48 -12.40 -16.12 -29.96
CA PRO A 48 -12.63 -17.50 -29.54
C PRO A 48 -13.60 -17.60 -28.37
N ASP A 49 -14.51 -18.58 -28.39
CA ASP A 49 -15.55 -18.76 -27.37
C ASP A 49 -14.96 -18.96 -25.97
N GLU A 50 -13.76 -19.54 -25.86
CA GLU A 50 -13.05 -19.76 -24.61
C GLU A 50 -12.73 -18.45 -23.87
N LEU A 51 -12.57 -17.33 -24.59
CA LEU A 51 -12.30 -16.04 -23.97
C LEU A 51 -13.50 -15.52 -23.17
N HIS A 52 -14.72 -15.99 -23.45
CA HIS A 52 -15.90 -15.66 -22.64
C HIS A 52 -15.93 -16.41 -21.31
N LEU A 53 -15.10 -17.44 -21.12
CA LEU A 53 -15.01 -18.23 -19.88
C LEU A 53 -13.97 -17.70 -18.89
N LEU A 54 -13.16 -16.72 -19.29
CA LEU A 54 -12.10 -16.12 -18.49
C LEU A 54 -12.57 -14.77 -17.95
N THR A 55 -12.85 -14.70 -16.65
CA THR A 55 -13.26 -13.47 -15.95
C THR A 55 -12.06 -12.78 -15.33
N PHE A 56 -11.92 -11.48 -15.57
CA PHE A 56 -10.97 -10.60 -14.89
C PHE A 56 -11.64 -9.73 -13.84
N CYS A 57 -10.92 -9.48 -12.76
CA CYS A 57 -11.18 -8.45 -11.77
C CYS A 57 -10.00 -7.48 -11.80
N VAL A 58 -10.24 -6.21 -12.08
CA VAL A 58 -9.23 -5.15 -12.08
C VAL A 58 -9.51 -4.20 -10.93
N LEU A 59 -8.55 -4.10 -10.02
CA LEU A 59 -8.59 -3.24 -8.83
C LEU A 59 -7.62 -2.07 -9.04
N VAL A 60 -8.05 -0.87 -8.69
CA VAL A 60 -7.17 0.30 -8.57
C VAL A 60 -6.95 0.58 -7.09
N LEU A 61 -5.69 0.64 -6.67
CA LEU A 61 -5.31 0.88 -5.29
C LEU A 61 -5.16 2.39 -5.00
N ARG A 62 -5.16 2.77 -3.72
CA ARG A 62 -5.02 4.18 -3.26
C ARG A 62 -3.76 4.87 -3.77
N ASN A 63 -2.70 4.14 -4.04
CA ASN A 63 -1.44 4.67 -4.60
C ASN A 63 -1.46 4.76 -6.14
N GLY A 64 -2.57 4.43 -6.80
CA GLY A 64 -2.72 4.41 -8.25
C GLY A 64 -2.23 3.12 -8.92
N PHE A 65 -1.70 2.15 -8.17
CA PHE A 65 -1.29 0.86 -8.73
C PHE A 65 -2.50 0.00 -9.10
N THR A 66 -2.41 -0.74 -10.20
CA THR A 66 -3.49 -1.62 -10.67
C THR A 66 -3.14 -3.08 -10.42
N ILE A 67 -4.06 -3.82 -9.81
CA ILE A 67 -3.94 -5.26 -9.62
C ILE A 67 -5.05 -5.98 -10.36
N THR A 68 -4.69 -7.09 -10.99
CA THR A 68 -5.63 -7.97 -11.65
C THR A 68 -5.75 -9.28 -10.89
N GLY A 69 -6.94 -9.85 -10.88
CA GLY A 69 -7.18 -11.24 -10.56
C GLY A 69 -8.02 -11.88 -11.65
N GLU A 70 -7.88 -13.19 -11.79
CA GLU A 70 -8.44 -13.94 -12.89
C GLU A 70 -9.14 -15.20 -12.40
N SER A 71 -10.23 -15.57 -13.07
CA SER A 71 -10.93 -16.84 -12.89
C SER A 71 -11.16 -17.45 -14.27
N ALA A 72 -10.51 -18.59 -14.51
CA ALA A 72 -10.64 -19.34 -15.75
C ALA A 72 -11.55 -20.55 -15.51
N CYS A 73 -12.73 -20.58 -16.15
CA CYS A 73 -13.62 -21.74 -16.08
C CYS A 73 -13.17 -22.82 -17.08
N ALA A 74 -13.13 -24.07 -16.63
CA ALA A 74 -12.66 -25.19 -17.45
C ALA A 74 -13.67 -25.68 -18.50
N SER A 75 -14.96 -25.42 -18.32
CA SER A 75 -16.02 -25.83 -19.25
C SER A 75 -17.13 -24.78 -19.34
N PRO A 76 -17.64 -24.46 -20.54
CA PRO A 76 -18.82 -23.60 -20.70
C PRO A 76 -20.02 -24.03 -19.87
N ASP A 77 -20.25 -25.34 -19.73
CA ASP A 77 -21.41 -25.89 -19.00
C ASP A 77 -21.40 -25.52 -17.51
N ASN A 78 -20.22 -25.22 -16.96
CA ASN A 78 -20.03 -24.85 -15.56
C ASN A 78 -19.74 -23.36 -15.39
N PHE A 79 -19.89 -22.55 -16.44
CA PHE A 79 -19.65 -21.12 -16.35
C PHE A 79 -20.76 -20.42 -15.57
N ASP A 80 -20.35 -19.70 -14.52
CA ASP A 80 -21.18 -18.81 -13.74
C ASP A 80 -20.42 -17.49 -13.53
N ALA A 81 -20.97 -16.39 -14.05
CA ALA A 81 -20.32 -15.09 -14.04
C ALA A 81 -20.14 -14.53 -12.62
N ASP A 82 -21.07 -14.81 -11.71
CA ASP A 82 -21.00 -14.31 -10.34
C ASP A 82 -19.97 -15.08 -9.52
N ILE A 83 -19.87 -16.39 -9.72
CA ILE A 83 -18.80 -17.22 -9.13
C ILE A 83 -17.44 -16.79 -9.71
N GLY A 84 -17.34 -16.60 -11.02
CA GLY A 84 -16.12 -16.14 -11.68
C GLY A 84 -15.62 -14.81 -11.12
N ARG A 85 -16.52 -13.83 -10.92
CA ARG A 85 -16.18 -12.54 -10.29
C ARG A 85 -15.67 -12.69 -8.87
N LYS A 86 -16.31 -13.53 -8.05
CA LYS A 86 -15.87 -13.78 -6.66
C LYS A 86 -14.48 -14.39 -6.60
N ILE A 87 -14.20 -15.40 -7.43
CA ILE A 87 -12.89 -16.05 -7.50
C ILE A 87 -11.83 -15.07 -8.01
N ALA A 88 -12.12 -14.34 -9.09
CA ALA A 88 -11.19 -13.35 -9.65
C ALA A 88 -10.87 -12.25 -8.62
N ARG A 89 -11.86 -11.78 -7.86
CA ARG A 89 -11.64 -10.81 -6.77
C ARG A 89 -10.78 -11.40 -5.67
N GLN A 90 -11.08 -12.61 -5.19
CA GLN A 90 -10.25 -13.27 -4.17
C GLN A 90 -8.80 -13.42 -4.61
N ASN A 91 -8.57 -13.82 -5.87
CA ASN A 91 -7.22 -13.91 -6.44
C ASN A 91 -6.50 -12.55 -6.48
N ALA A 92 -7.22 -11.47 -6.80
CA ALA A 92 -6.66 -10.12 -6.73
C ALA A 92 -6.31 -9.70 -5.29
N LEU A 93 -7.17 -10.00 -4.31
CA LEU A 93 -6.92 -9.72 -2.89
C LEU A 93 -5.68 -10.46 -2.37
N GLN A 94 -5.48 -11.72 -2.77
CA GLN A 94 -4.28 -12.49 -2.39
C GLN A 94 -2.99 -11.81 -2.88
N LYS A 95 -3.00 -11.23 -4.08
CA LYS A 95 -1.87 -10.44 -4.60
C LYS A 95 -1.65 -9.17 -3.78
N ILE A 96 -2.72 -8.44 -3.41
CA ILE A 96 -2.61 -7.27 -2.51
C ILE A 96 -2.00 -7.69 -1.17
N TRP A 97 -2.41 -8.83 -0.61
CA TRP A 97 -1.87 -9.33 0.67
C TRP A 97 -0.37 -9.55 0.63
N GLN A 98 0.14 -10.15 -0.45
CA GLN A 98 1.58 -10.35 -0.64
C GLN A 98 2.33 -9.01 -0.70
N LEU A 99 1.77 -8.02 -1.41
CA LEU A 99 2.38 -6.70 -1.56
C LEU A 99 2.35 -5.87 -0.28
N GLU A 100 1.21 -5.79 0.41
CA GLU A 100 1.09 -5.07 1.68
C GLU A 100 1.95 -5.74 2.77
N GLY A 101 2.06 -7.07 2.75
CA GLY A 101 2.99 -7.81 3.60
C GLY A 101 4.45 -7.45 3.33
N TYR A 102 4.84 -7.36 2.06
CA TYR A 102 6.19 -6.90 1.68
C TYR A 102 6.45 -5.46 2.11
N LEU A 103 5.53 -4.54 1.84
CA LEU A 103 5.65 -3.12 2.22
C LEU A 103 5.75 -2.95 3.74
N LEU A 104 4.97 -3.71 4.52
CA LEU A 104 5.10 -3.73 5.98
C LEU A 104 6.50 -4.20 6.40
N ARG A 105 6.99 -5.29 5.80
CA ARG A 105 8.33 -5.81 6.11
C ARG A 105 9.42 -4.79 5.78
N GLU A 106 9.29 -4.10 4.64
CA GLU A 106 10.23 -3.07 4.21
C GLU A 106 10.22 -1.86 5.16
N ARG A 107 9.05 -1.39 5.59
CA ARG A 107 8.94 -0.34 6.62
C ARG A 107 9.64 -0.74 7.92
N LEU A 108 9.38 -1.96 8.41
CA LEU A 108 10.01 -2.47 9.64
C LEU A 108 11.53 -2.65 9.50
N HIS A 109 12.02 -2.99 8.30
CA HIS A 109 13.46 -3.09 8.05
C HIS A 109 14.14 -1.71 8.07
N ASN A 110 13.49 -0.69 7.49
CA ASN A 110 14.02 0.66 7.37
C ASN A 110 13.81 1.52 8.64
N GLU A 111 12.88 1.14 9.52
CA GLU A 111 12.52 1.89 10.74
C GLU A 111 13.74 2.33 11.59
N PRO A 112 14.75 1.47 11.88
CA PRO A 112 15.90 1.90 12.69
C PRO A 112 16.76 2.97 12.00
N GLY A 113 16.92 2.87 10.67
CA GLY A 113 17.66 3.84 9.87
C GLY A 113 16.93 5.18 9.82
N VAL A 114 15.62 5.14 9.59
CA VAL A 114 14.75 6.33 9.60
C VAL A 114 14.76 6.99 10.97
N ALA A 115 14.65 6.22 12.06
CA ALA A 115 14.71 6.73 13.43
C ALA A 115 16.04 7.44 13.72
N SER A 116 17.15 6.87 13.26
CA SER A 116 18.50 7.46 13.40
C SER A 116 18.62 8.78 12.63
N ALA A 117 18.12 8.83 11.39
CA ALA A 117 18.11 10.05 10.59
C ALA A 117 17.26 11.16 11.24
N VAL A 118 16.09 10.81 11.76
CA VAL A 118 15.21 11.75 12.48
C VAL A 118 15.89 12.29 13.74
N ALA A 119 16.60 11.44 14.49
CA ALA A 119 17.34 11.87 15.68
C ALA A 119 18.45 12.87 15.32
N LEU A 120 19.23 12.60 14.25
CA LEU A 120 20.27 13.51 13.76
C LEU A 120 19.72 14.86 13.32
N LEU A 121 18.61 14.88 12.58
CA LEU A 121 17.96 16.12 12.14
C LEU A 121 17.47 16.95 13.34
N ARG A 122 16.90 16.32 14.37
CA ARG A 122 16.46 17.01 15.58
C ARG A 122 17.62 17.60 16.38
N ALA A 123 18.69 16.83 16.58
CA ALA A 123 19.90 17.32 17.23
C ALA A 123 20.53 18.49 16.45
N SER A 124 20.49 18.43 15.11
CA SER A 124 20.96 19.52 14.25
C SER A 124 20.10 20.79 14.41
N ALA A 125 18.78 20.64 14.54
CA ALA A 125 17.89 21.76 14.82
C ALA A 125 18.19 22.41 16.19
N GLU A 126 18.39 21.62 17.24
CA GLU A 126 18.72 22.10 18.59
C GLU A 126 20.08 22.83 18.62
N CYS A 127 21.07 22.34 17.88
CA CYS A 127 22.36 23.01 17.72
C CYS A 127 22.18 24.38 17.03
N CYS A 128 21.38 24.44 15.96
CA CYS A 128 21.05 25.70 15.30
C CYS A 128 20.32 26.68 16.24
N ASP A 129 19.35 26.22 17.04
CA ASP A 129 18.69 27.09 18.02
C ASP A 129 19.68 27.67 19.03
N THR A 130 20.61 26.83 19.52
CA THR A 130 21.64 27.24 20.47
C THR A 130 22.59 28.28 19.86
N ASN A 131 23.01 28.06 18.60
CA ASN A 131 23.86 29.00 17.87
C ASN A 131 23.13 30.33 17.62
N ALA A 132 21.86 30.29 17.22
CA ALA A 132 21.05 31.48 17.03
C ALA A 132 20.96 32.32 18.31
N ALA A 133 20.78 31.66 19.46
CA ALA A 133 20.72 32.33 20.76
C ALA A 133 22.07 32.92 21.21
N ALA A 134 23.19 32.35 20.76
CA ALA A 134 24.54 32.79 21.11
C ALA A 134 25.14 33.83 20.15
N ARG A 135 24.61 33.95 18.92
CA ARG A 135 25.15 34.86 17.89
C ARG A 135 24.75 36.31 18.15
N ALA A 136 25.75 37.20 18.08
CA ALA A 136 25.54 38.65 18.14
C ALA A 136 25.08 39.24 16.81
N ASP A 137 25.43 38.59 15.70
CA ASP A 137 25.02 38.98 14.34
C ASP A 137 23.61 38.48 14.06
N SER A 138 22.68 39.40 13.79
CA SER A 138 21.26 39.11 13.58
C SER A 138 20.99 38.30 12.32
N ASP A 139 21.79 38.49 11.26
CA ASP A 139 21.59 37.79 9.99
C ASP A 139 22.05 36.34 10.13
N GLN A 140 23.20 36.16 10.77
CA GLN A 140 23.78 34.87 11.09
C GLN A 140 22.90 34.09 12.09
N ALA A 141 22.25 34.76 13.05
CA ALA A 141 21.26 34.17 13.95
C ALA A 141 19.95 33.81 13.21
N GLY A 142 19.46 34.68 12.32
CA GLY A 142 18.29 34.42 11.48
C GLY A 142 18.48 33.21 10.57
N GLN A 143 19.67 33.05 10.00
CA GLN A 143 20.02 31.89 9.18
C GLN A 143 19.98 30.58 9.98
N ASP A 144 20.47 30.58 11.23
CA ASP A 144 20.40 29.40 12.08
C ASP A 144 18.96 29.03 12.43
N LEU A 145 18.08 30.01 12.70
CA LEU A 145 16.66 29.74 12.93
C LEU A 145 15.98 29.13 11.70
N ALA A 146 16.30 29.63 10.49
CA ALA A 146 15.80 29.07 9.23
C ALA A 146 16.29 27.63 9.00
N ASN A 147 17.56 27.36 9.32
CA ASN A 147 18.12 26.01 9.25
C ASN A 147 17.45 25.07 10.26
N ALA A 148 17.23 25.52 11.50
CA ALA A 148 16.52 24.75 12.52
C ALA A 148 15.10 24.40 12.06
N ALA A 149 14.36 25.36 11.50
CA ALA A 149 13.03 25.12 10.92
C ALA A 149 13.09 24.09 9.79
N SER A 150 14.09 24.16 8.91
CA SER A 150 14.27 23.23 7.80
C SER A 150 14.55 21.80 8.28
N TYR A 151 15.42 21.62 9.28
CA TYR A 151 15.69 20.30 9.85
C TYR A 151 14.47 19.70 10.56
N ARG A 152 13.68 20.52 11.27
CA ARG A 152 12.42 20.04 11.88
C ARG A 152 11.41 19.61 10.83
N LEU A 153 11.28 20.36 9.73
CA LEU A 153 10.43 19.98 8.61
C LEU A 153 10.89 18.65 8.00
N ALA A 154 12.18 18.51 7.69
CA ALA A 154 12.74 17.27 7.15
C ALA A 154 12.48 16.07 8.10
N ALA A 155 12.67 16.25 9.41
CA ALA A 155 12.40 15.22 10.40
C ALA A 155 10.92 14.81 10.47
N SER A 156 9.99 15.74 10.19
CA SER A 156 8.56 15.47 10.17
C SER A 156 8.14 14.67 8.93
N LEU A 157 8.76 14.92 7.77
CA LEU A 157 8.44 14.25 6.51
C LEU A 157 8.89 12.78 6.50
N LEU A 158 9.99 12.44 7.19
CA LEU A 158 10.48 11.06 7.31
C LEU A 158 9.60 10.15 8.19
N LYS A 159 8.60 10.70 8.88
CA LYS A 159 7.65 9.94 9.72
C LYS A 159 6.33 9.62 9.00
N ALA A 160 6.10 10.16 7.81
CA ALA A 160 4.92 9.94 6.99
C ALA A 160 5.09 8.70 6.10
#